data_AF-A0A6P6A5I1-F1
#
_entry.id   AF-A0A6P6A5I1-F1
#
_cell.length_a   1.000
_cell.length_b   1.000
_cell.length_c   1.000
_cell.angle_alpha   90.00
_cell.angle_beta   90.00
_cell.angle_gamma   90.00
#
_symmetry.space_group_name_H-M   'P 1'
#
loop_
_entity.id
_entity.type
_entity.pdbx_description
1 polymer ?
#
loop_
_entity_poly.entity_id
_entity_poly.type
_entity_poly.pdbx_seq_one_letter_code
_entity_poly.pdbx_strand_id
1 'polypeptide(L)'
;MFFEVELQRNVKLHARNLNKNGLVSQTSVLACLLKDLFKEKASEDHGYFLAVTSLRSIGKCDVIDESGNMVFTVVFTCRTFKPFKGEVLQGVVRYISQHGVFLRCGPVRNAFLSAWKMSNYQYVPGAKPVFISDELSKIEKDVVVCFLVLAVRWINASRDFEMLASVDADSLGPVSLPGSDELDL
;
A
#
# COMPACT_ATOMS: atom_id res chain seq x y z
N MET A 1 5.67 -9.71 0.56
CA MET A 1 4.93 -8.43 0.64
C MET A 1 4.25 -8.14 2.00
N PHE A 2 3.53 -9.06 2.66
CA PHE A 2 2.89 -8.78 3.97
C PHE A 2 3.73 -9.30 5.13
N PHE A 3 3.86 -8.50 6.20
CA PHE A 3 4.64 -8.87 7.38
C PHE A 3 3.87 -8.56 8.65
N GLU A 4 4.19 -9.30 9.71
CA GLU A 4 3.90 -8.91 11.07
C GLU A 4 5.16 -8.30 11.67
N VAL A 5 5.05 -7.06 12.15
CA VAL A 5 6.17 -6.35 12.77
C VAL A 5 5.79 -5.87 14.15
N GLU A 6 6.70 -6.03 15.11
CA GLU A 6 6.57 -5.40 16.42
C GLU A 6 7.15 -3.99 16.37
N LEU A 7 6.38 -3.02 16.86
CA LEU A 7 6.72 -1.61 16.83
C LEU A 7 6.54 -1.00 18.22
N GLN A 8 7.40 -0.04 18.52
CA GLN A 8 7.28 0.83 19.68
C GLN A 8 6.99 2.26 19.22
N ARG A 9 5.98 2.89 19.81
CA ARG A 9 5.59 4.28 19.53
C ARG A 9 5.20 5.02 20.79
N ASN A 10 5.53 6.31 20.82
CA ASN A 10 5.08 7.23 21.86
C ASN A 10 3.72 7.80 21.47
N VAL A 11 2.69 7.49 22.26
CA VAL A 11 1.33 7.96 22.05
C VAL A 11 1.04 9.12 22.99
N LYS A 12 0.63 10.25 22.43
CA LYS A 12 0.30 11.46 23.19
C LYS A 12 -1.19 11.51 23.51
N LEU A 13 -1.52 11.75 24.77
CA LEU A 13 -2.89 11.89 25.24
C LEU A 13 -3.06 13.19 26.01
N HIS A 14 -4.11 13.93 25.64
CA HIS A 14 -4.50 15.12 26.39
C HIS A 14 -5.18 14.70 27.70
N ALA A 15 -4.92 15.41 28.80
CA ALA A 15 -5.44 15.10 30.14
C ALA A 15 -6.98 15.00 30.21
N ARG A 16 -7.70 15.65 29.27
CA ARG A 16 -9.16 15.54 29.12
C ARG A 16 -9.67 14.13 28.80
N ASN A 17 -8.79 13.22 28.37
CA ASN A 17 -9.12 11.84 28.03
C ASN A 17 -9.00 10.90 29.25
N LEU A 18 -8.70 11.44 30.43
CA LEU A 18 -8.76 10.69 31.67
C LEU A 18 -10.21 10.30 31.96
N ASN A 19 -10.42 9.06 32.38
CA ASN A 19 -11.74 8.64 32.83
C ASN A 19 -12.13 9.35 34.15
N LYS A 20 -13.36 9.14 34.63
CA LYS A 20 -13.87 9.75 35.88
C LYS A 20 -13.01 9.45 37.11
N ASN A 21 -12.15 8.43 37.05
CA ASN A 21 -11.25 8.00 38.12
C ASN A 21 -9.81 8.50 37.93
N GLY A 22 -9.55 9.36 36.93
CA GLY A 22 -8.20 9.86 36.63
C GLY A 22 -7.28 8.81 35.99
N LEU A 23 -7.82 7.71 35.44
CA LEU A 23 -7.06 6.67 34.78
C LEU A 23 -7.21 6.78 33.24
N VAL A 24 -6.11 6.55 32.52
CA VAL A 24 -6.14 6.47 31.07
C VAL A 24 -6.75 5.14 30.65
N SER A 25 -7.77 5.20 29.78
CA SER A 25 -8.35 4.00 29.19
C SER A 25 -7.45 3.46 28.09
N GLN A 26 -7.24 2.14 28.06
CA GLN A 26 -6.54 1.44 26.97
C GLN A 26 -7.16 1.78 25.60
N THR A 27 -8.48 1.95 25.55
CA THR A 27 -9.20 2.33 24.33
C THR A 27 -8.77 3.69 23.80
N SER A 28 -8.52 4.66 24.68
CA SER A 28 -8.08 6.01 24.29
C SER A 28 -6.65 5.99 23.73
N VAL A 29 -5.76 5.21 24.36
CA VAL A 29 -4.39 4.98 23.86
C VAL A 29 -4.44 4.35 22.48
N LEU A 30 -5.22 3.29 22.31
CA LEU A 30 -5.34 2.59 21.04
C LEU A 30 -5.94 3.48 19.94
N ALA A 31 -6.97 4.27 20.25
CA ALA A 31 -7.57 5.20 19.29
C ALA A 31 -6.57 6.26 18.82
N CYS A 32 -5.75 6.79 19.73
CA CYS A 32 -4.68 7.71 19.38
C CYS A 32 -3.57 7.03 18.56
N LEU A 33 -3.14 5.83 18.96
CA LEU A 33 -2.16 5.05 18.20
C LEU A 33 -2.63 4.80 16.75
N LEU A 34 -3.86 4.35 16.57
CA LEU A 34 -4.44 4.10 15.24
C LEU A 34 -4.52 5.38 14.41
N LYS A 35 -4.90 6.50 15.03
CA LYS A 35 -4.93 7.81 14.36
C LYS A 35 -3.54 8.25 13.92
N ASP A 36 -2.53 8.05 14.74
CA ASP A 36 -1.15 8.42 14.45
C ASP A 36 -0.58 7.53 13.34
N LEU A 37 -0.81 6.21 13.40
CA LEU A 37 -0.43 5.28 12.33
C LEU A 37 -1.14 5.58 11.00
N PHE A 38 -2.41 5.99 11.03
CA PHE A 38 -3.13 6.37 9.81
C PHE A 38 -2.51 7.62 9.15
N LYS A 39 -2.09 8.61 9.96
CA LYS A 39 -1.39 9.81 9.46
C LYS A 39 0.02 9.49 8.99
N GLU A 40 0.74 8.66 9.73
CA GLU A 40 2.07 8.19 9.37
C GLU A 40 2.02 7.34 8.10
N LYS A 41 0.94 6.58 7.88
CA LYS A 41 0.59 5.80 6.67
C LYS A 41 1.57 4.68 6.31
N ALA A 42 2.85 5.01 6.16
CA ALA A 42 3.92 4.10 5.83
C ALA A 42 5.27 4.60 6.37
N SER A 43 6.24 3.70 6.43
CA SER A 43 7.66 4.02 6.62
C SER A 43 8.52 3.26 5.60
N GLU A 44 9.71 3.77 5.30
CA GLU A 44 10.66 3.11 4.41
C GLU A 44 11.04 1.71 4.90
N ASP A 45 11.25 1.56 6.21
CA ASP A 45 11.70 0.31 6.83
C ASP A 45 10.59 -0.74 6.91
N HIS A 46 9.36 -0.35 7.24
CA HIS A 46 8.29 -1.31 7.57
C HIS A 46 7.20 -1.42 6.50
N GLY A 47 7.17 -0.51 5.53
CA GLY A 47 6.10 -0.44 4.53
C GLY A 47 4.86 0.30 5.04
N TYR A 48 3.72 0.07 4.37
CA TYR A 48 2.42 0.59 4.74
C TYR A 48 1.89 -0.09 6.00
N PHE A 49 1.43 0.70 6.98
CA PHE A 49 0.78 0.18 8.18
C PHE A 49 -0.70 -0.11 7.86
N LEU A 50 -1.10 -1.39 7.94
CA LEU A 50 -2.46 -1.79 7.54
C LEU A 50 -3.38 -1.93 8.74
N ALA A 51 -2.93 -2.62 9.78
CA ALA A 51 -3.73 -2.91 10.97
C ALA A 51 -2.85 -3.20 12.18
N VAL A 52 -3.26 -2.72 13.36
CA VAL A 52 -2.72 -3.20 14.62
C VAL A 52 -3.40 -4.54 14.94
N THR A 53 -2.63 -5.60 15.08
CA THR A 53 -3.13 -6.97 15.28
C THR A 53 -3.04 -7.41 16.73
N SER A 54 -2.11 -6.86 17.51
CA SER A 54 -1.99 -7.12 18.94
C SER A 54 -1.41 -5.91 19.67
N LEU A 55 -1.98 -5.59 20.83
CA LEU A 55 -1.40 -4.65 21.77
C LEU A 55 -0.58 -5.44 22.81
N ARG A 56 0.73 -5.22 22.86
CA ARG A 56 1.63 -5.97 23.74
C ARG A 56 1.73 -5.34 25.11
N SER A 57 1.99 -4.04 25.16
CA SER A 57 2.08 -3.31 26.42
C SER A 57 1.80 -1.83 26.21
N ILE A 58 1.24 -1.22 27.26
CA ILE A 58 1.19 0.23 27.42
C ILE A 58 2.04 0.53 28.64
N GLY A 59 3.13 1.27 28.44
CA GLY A 59 3.99 1.75 29.50
C GLY A 59 3.24 2.67 30.46
N LYS A 60 3.89 3.02 31.58
CA LYS A 60 3.35 4.08 32.44
C LYS A 60 3.42 5.42 31.70
N CYS A 61 2.73 6.43 32.22
CA CYS A 61 2.92 7.78 31.71
C CYS A 61 4.38 8.16 31.96
N ASP A 62 5.18 8.24 30.89
CA ASP A 62 6.62 8.41 30.99
C ASP A 62 6.96 9.88 31.22
N VAL A 63 6.28 10.79 30.51
CA VAL A 63 6.57 12.23 30.50
C VAL A 63 5.28 13.03 30.28
N ILE A 64 5.22 14.23 30.85
CA ILE A 64 4.27 15.28 30.43
C ILE A 64 5.03 16.22 29.50
N ASP A 65 4.57 16.35 28.25
CA ASP A 65 5.22 17.23 27.27
C ASP A 65 4.96 18.72 27.56
N GLU A 66 5.68 19.61 26.87
CA GLU A 66 5.58 21.06 27.06
C GLU A 66 4.16 21.62 26.85
N SER A 67 3.31 20.87 26.15
CA SER A 67 1.90 21.19 25.92
C SER A 67 0.97 20.57 26.95
N GLY A 68 1.50 19.95 28.01
CA GLY A 68 0.73 19.31 29.07
C GLY A 68 0.13 17.95 28.69
N ASN A 69 0.57 17.33 27.60
CA ASN A 69 0.08 16.00 27.21
C ASN A 69 0.84 14.89 27.94
N MET A 70 0.12 13.87 28.35
CA MET A 70 0.67 12.63 28.88
C MET A 70 1.20 11.78 27.73
N VAL A 71 2.44 11.29 27.85
CA VAL A 71 3.08 10.45 26.84
C VAL A 71 3.20 9.01 27.34
N PHE A 72 2.75 8.06 26.53
CA PHE A 72 2.81 6.63 26.81
C PHE A 72 3.65 5.91 25.76
N THR A 73 4.66 5.17 26.19
CA THR A 73 5.35 4.22 25.31
C THR A 73 4.47 3.00 25.10
N VAL A 74 4.10 2.71 23.85
CA VAL A 74 3.21 1.59 23.49
C VAL A 74 3.96 0.62 22.60
N VAL A 75 3.95 -0.65 22.97
CA VAL A 75 4.47 -1.77 22.16
C VAL A 75 3.30 -2.54 21.58
N PHE A 76 3.32 -2.76 20.28
CA PHE A 76 2.23 -3.40 19.55
C PHE A 76 2.77 -4.15 18.33
N THR A 77 1.99 -5.10 17.86
CA THR A 77 2.23 -5.85 16.63
C THR A 77 1.31 -5.31 15.54
N CYS A 78 1.87 -5.07 14.35
CA CYS A 78 1.19 -4.44 13.23
C CYS A 78 1.41 -5.24 11.96
N ARG A 79 0.32 -5.52 11.24
CA ARG A 79 0.39 -6.06 9.90
C ARG A 79 0.73 -4.96 8.92
N THR A 80 1.80 -5.16 8.15
CA THR A 80 2.28 -4.20 7.15
C THR A 80 2.28 -4.79 5.74
N PHE A 81 2.34 -3.90 4.74
CA PHE A 81 2.64 -4.23 3.34
C PHE A 81 3.88 -3.48 2.90
N LYS A 82 4.93 -4.20 2.50
CA LYS A 82 6.14 -3.63 1.91
C LYS A 82 6.41 -4.33 0.57
N PRO A 83 6.44 -3.60 -0.56
CA PRO A 83 6.82 -4.17 -1.84
C PRO A 83 8.35 -4.33 -1.93
N PHE A 84 8.82 -5.36 -2.62
CA PHE A 84 10.25 -5.56 -2.90
C PHE A 84 10.51 -5.83 -4.38
N LYS A 85 11.74 -5.49 -4.79
CA LYS A 85 12.27 -5.89 -6.09
C LYS A 85 12.30 -7.42 -6.20
N GLY A 86 11.90 -7.93 -7.36
CA GLY A 86 11.88 -9.36 -7.68
C GLY A 86 10.58 -10.07 -7.33
N GLU A 87 9.64 -9.43 -6.62
CA GLU A 87 8.33 -10.01 -6.36
C GLU A 87 7.44 -9.93 -7.60
N VAL A 88 6.62 -10.94 -7.81
CA VAL A 88 5.51 -10.92 -8.77
C VAL A 88 4.25 -10.48 -8.04
N LEU A 89 3.62 -9.41 -8.51
CA LEU A 89 2.43 -8.81 -7.90
C LEU A 89 1.31 -8.66 -8.93
N GLN A 90 0.08 -8.53 -8.43
CA GLN A 90 -1.08 -8.21 -9.25
C GLN A 90 -1.54 -6.78 -8.97
N GLY A 91 -1.87 -6.04 -10.02
CA GLY A 91 -2.36 -4.67 -9.92
C GLY A 91 -3.45 -4.38 -10.94
N VAL A 92 -4.31 -3.42 -10.60
CA VAL A 92 -5.41 -3.00 -11.46
C VAL A 92 -4.97 -1.79 -12.27
N VAL A 93 -5.18 -1.82 -13.58
CA VAL A 93 -4.88 -0.71 -14.48
C VAL A 93 -5.73 0.51 -14.12
N ARG A 94 -5.08 1.64 -13.86
CA ARG A 94 -5.75 2.91 -13.54
C ARG A 94 -5.71 3.90 -14.68
N TYR A 95 -4.57 4.00 -15.34
CA TYR A 95 -4.35 4.96 -16.41
C TYR A 95 -3.39 4.37 -17.45
N ILE A 96 -3.68 4.63 -18.72
CA ILE A 96 -2.89 4.16 -19.86
C ILE A 96 -2.45 5.38 -20.66
N SER A 97 -1.19 5.37 -21.07
CA SER A 97 -0.60 6.36 -21.97
C SER A 97 0.30 5.67 -22.98
N GLN A 98 0.73 6.39 -24.02
CA GLN A 98 1.72 5.88 -24.98
C GLN A 98 3.04 5.42 -24.33
N HIS A 99 3.39 5.95 -23.16
CA HIS A 99 4.64 5.63 -22.47
C HIS A 99 4.53 4.37 -21.60
N GLY A 100 3.31 3.89 -21.33
CA GLY A 100 3.07 2.75 -20.47
C GLY A 100 1.78 2.84 -19.66
N VAL A 101 1.70 1.97 -18.66
CA VAL A 101 0.50 1.71 -17.86
C VAL A 101 0.78 2.00 -16.39
N PHE A 102 -0.12 2.75 -15.75
CA PHE A 102 -0.11 2.96 -14.31
C PHE A 102 -1.08 2.00 -13.63
N LEU A 103 -0.55 1.19 -12.73
CA LEU A 103 -1.26 0.16 -11.98
C LEU A 103 -1.36 0.56 -10.50
N ARG A 104 -2.47 0.19 -9.88
CA ARG A 104 -2.61 0.19 -8.42
C ARG A 104 -2.49 -1.24 -7.90
N CYS A 105 -1.56 -1.48 -6.97
CA CYS A 105 -1.35 -2.75 -6.31
C CYS A 105 -1.51 -2.59 -4.80
N GLY A 106 -2.63 -3.06 -4.25
CA GLY A 106 -2.95 -2.87 -2.83
C GLY A 106 -2.87 -1.38 -2.41
N PRO A 107 -2.03 -1.03 -1.41
CA PRO A 107 -1.84 0.34 -0.97
C PRO A 107 -0.93 1.17 -1.91
N VAL A 108 -0.13 0.52 -2.76
CA VAL A 108 0.74 1.19 -3.75
C VAL A 108 -0.12 1.73 -4.88
N ARG A 109 -0.15 3.06 -5.01
CA ARG A 109 -0.95 3.75 -6.03
C ARG A 109 -0.25 3.87 -7.38
N ASN A 110 1.09 3.85 -7.37
CA ASN A 110 1.93 4.15 -8.52
C ASN A 110 2.89 2.97 -8.79
N ALA A 111 2.40 1.94 -9.48
CA ALA A 111 3.28 0.99 -10.16
C ALA A 111 3.26 1.31 -11.66
N PHE A 112 4.41 1.67 -12.21
CA PHE A 112 4.53 2.05 -13.62
C PHE A 112 5.10 0.90 -14.43
N LEU A 113 4.30 0.38 -15.35
CA LEU A 113 4.68 -0.61 -16.35
C LEU A 113 5.05 0.15 -17.64
N SER A 114 6.34 0.28 -17.91
CA SER A 114 6.83 0.99 -19.09
C SER A 114 6.47 0.25 -20.38
N ALA A 115 6.17 0.98 -21.46
CA ALA A 115 5.99 0.40 -22.79
C ALA A 115 7.22 -0.42 -23.26
N TRP A 116 8.43 -0.03 -22.86
CA TRP A 116 9.65 -0.78 -23.16
C TRP A 116 9.75 -2.11 -22.42
N LYS A 117 8.92 -2.31 -21.39
CA LYS A 117 8.81 -3.53 -20.59
C LYS A 117 7.55 -4.34 -20.90
N MET A 118 6.94 -4.03 -22.04
CA MET A 118 5.78 -4.70 -22.64
C MET A 118 6.10 -4.99 -24.12
N SER A 119 7.24 -5.63 -24.39
CA SER A 119 7.76 -5.80 -25.75
C SER A 119 6.80 -6.47 -26.74
N ASN A 120 5.94 -7.37 -26.26
CA ASN A 120 4.92 -8.06 -27.05
C ASN A 120 3.60 -7.28 -27.19
N TYR A 121 3.53 -6.04 -26.71
CA TYR A 121 2.32 -5.23 -26.75
C TYR A 121 2.51 -3.93 -27.54
N GLN A 122 1.52 -3.59 -28.35
CA GLN A 122 1.47 -2.34 -29.10
C GLN A 122 0.42 -1.40 -28.52
N TYR A 123 0.79 -0.12 -28.40
CA TYR A 123 -0.12 0.92 -27.95
C TYR A 123 -1.10 1.31 -29.05
N VAL A 124 -2.40 1.29 -28.74
CA VAL A 124 -3.46 1.76 -29.63
C VAL A 124 -4.09 3.03 -29.01
N PRO A 125 -3.98 4.20 -29.68
CA PRO A 125 -4.58 5.43 -29.21
C PRO A 125 -6.10 5.44 -29.41
N GLY A 126 -6.82 6.23 -28.61
CA GLY A 126 -8.25 6.43 -28.76
C GLY A 126 -8.88 7.01 -27.50
N ALA A 127 -10.22 7.11 -27.49
CA ALA A 127 -10.96 7.51 -26.28
C ALA A 127 -10.78 6.51 -25.13
N LYS A 128 -10.54 5.24 -25.46
CA LYS A 128 -10.16 4.16 -24.54
C LYS A 128 -8.80 3.59 -25.00
N PRO A 129 -7.67 4.19 -24.59
CA PRO A 129 -6.36 3.71 -24.99
C PRO A 129 -6.10 2.31 -24.40
N VAL A 130 -5.40 1.46 -25.16
CA VAL A 130 -5.16 0.05 -24.82
C VAL A 130 -3.79 -0.40 -25.32
N PHE A 131 -3.20 -1.39 -24.65
CA PHE A 131 -2.06 -2.15 -25.17
C PHE A 131 -2.55 -3.53 -25.63
N ILE A 132 -2.26 -3.90 -26.89
CA ILE A 132 -2.72 -5.16 -27.50
C ILE A 132 -1.50 -5.99 -27.90
N SER A 133 -1.51 -7.27 -27.55
CA SER A 133 -0.49 -8.22 -27.99
C SER A 133 -0.88 -8.96 -29.26
N ASP A 134 0.10 -9.57 -29.92
CA ASP A 134 -0.10 -10.39 -31.12
C ASP A 134 -1.03 -11.61 -30.84
N GLU A 135 -1.05 -12.08 -29.59
CA GLU A 135 -1.94 -13.15 -29.11
C GLU A 135 -3.34 -12.65 -28.72
N LEU A 136 -3.71 -11.43 -29.11
CA LEU A 136 -5.00 -10.77 -28.84
C LEU A 136 -5.31 -10.49 -27.36
N SER A 137 -4.35 -10.71 -26.47
CA SER A 137 -4.42 -10.30 -25.06
C SER A 137 -4.33 -8.77 -24.94
N LYS A 138 -5.18 -8.18 -24.09
CA LYS A 138 -5.37 -6.72 -23.97
C LYS A 138 -5.09 -6.24 -22.55
N ILE A 139 -4.38 -5.11 -22.43
CA ILE A 139 -4.23 -4.36 -21.18
C ILE A 139 -5.01 -3.05 -21.35
N GLU A 140 -6.21 -3.03 -20.77
CA GLU A 140 -7.09 -1.86 -20.74
C GLU A 140 -7.41 -1.42 -19.32
N LYS A 141 -8.13 -0.31 -19.17
CA LYS A 141 -8.51 0.22 -17.87
C LYS A 141 -9.30 -0.82 -17.06
N ASP A 142 -9.02 -0.87 -15.75
CA ASP A 142 -9.65 -1.77 -14.78
C ASP A 142 -9.32 -3.27 -14.93
N VAL A 143 -8.51 -3.67 -15.92
CA VAL A 143 -7.96 -5.03 -16.01
C VAL A 143 -6.92 -5.27 -14.91
N VAL A 144 -6.89 -6.51 -14.40
CA VAL A 144 -5.85 -6.99 -13.49
C VAL A 144 -4.65 -7.47 -14.30
N VAL A 145 -3.46 -6.96 -13.99
CA VAL A 145 -2.20 -7.36 -14.61
C VAL A 145 -1.30 -7.99 -13.56
N CYS A 146 -0.79 -9.18 -13.85
CA CYS A 146 0.30 -9.83 -13.13
C CYS A 146 1.63 -9.30 -13.69
N PHE A 147 2.48 -8.73 -12.83
CA PHE A 147 3.73 -8.08 -13.23
C PHE A 147 4.87 -8.37 -12.26
N LEU A 148 6.10 -8.29 -12.76
CA LEU A 148 7.33 -8.37 -11.97
C LEU A 148 7.72 -6.96 -11.50
N VAL A 149 8.06 -6.83 -10.21
CA VAL A 149 8.61 -5.60 -9.64
C VAL A 149 10.10 -5.50 -9.95
N LEU A 150 10.49 -4.62 -10.86
CA LEU A 150 11.89 -4.38 -11.23
C LEU A 150 12.63 -3.48 -10.23
N ALA A 151 11.92 -2.50 -9.66
CA ALA A 151 12.47 -1.57 -8.69
C ALA A 151 11.36 -1.02 -7.79
N VAL A 152 11.75 -0.62 -6.58
CA VAL A 152 10.89 0.02 -5.59
C VAL A 152 11.59 1.28 -5.12
N ARG A 153 10.87 2.40 -5.03
CA ARG A 153 11.37 3.69 -4.54
C ARG A 153 10.49 4.20 -3.41
N TRP A 154 11.10 4.59 -2.30
CA TRP A 154 10.43 5.31 -1.21
C TRP A 154 10.33 6.80 -1.53
N ILE A 155 9.15 7.37 -1.31
CA ILE A 155 8.86 8.80 -1.46
C ILE A 155 8.53 9.37 -0.09
N ASN A 156 9.52 10.01 0.53
CA ASN A 156 9.39 10.52 1.90
C ASN A 156 8.27 11.56 2.06
N ALA A 157 8.09 12.45 1.06
CA ALA A 157 7.13 13.55 1.13
C ALA A 157 5.66 13.07 1.22
N SER A 158 5.29 12.04 0.45
CA SER A 158 3.93 11.48 0.43
C SER A 158 3.77 10.22 1.29
N ARG A 159 4.89 9.75 1.87
CA ARG A 159 5.00 8.47 2.57
C ARG A 159 4.38 7.34 1.74
N ASP A 160 4.88 7.21 0.50
CA ASP A 160 4.44 6.22 -0.47
C ASP A 160 5.61 5.47 -1.07
N PHE A 161 5.30 4.33 -1.67
CA PHE A 161 6.20 3.60 -2.54
C PHE A 161 5.77 3.75 -4.00
N GLU A 162 6.75 3.84 -4.88
CA GLU A 162 6.57 3.72 -6.32
C GLU A 162 7.31 2.50 -6.83
N MET A 163 6.74 1.84 -7.83
CA MET A 163 7.31 0.63 -8.40
C MET A 163 7.53 0.79 -9.90
N LEU A 164 8.63 0.24 -10.39
CA LEU A 164 8.83 -0.03 -11.81
C LEU A 164 8.43 -1.48 -12.08
N ALA A 165 7.55 -1.70 -13.04
CA ALA A 165 6.99 -3.01 -13.37
C ALA A 165 7.43 -3.49 -14.75
N SER A 166 7.35 -4.81 -14.97
CA SER A 166 7.57 -5.46 -16.28
C SER A 166 6.65 -6.66 -16.43
N VAL A 167 6.32 -6.96 -17.69
CA VAL A 167 5.62 -8.20 -18.12
C VAL A 167 6.45 -9.01 -19.11
N ASP A 168 7.75 -8.72 -19.25
CA ASP A 168 8.66 -9.40 -20.20
C ASP A 168 9.15 -10.79 -19.69
N ALA A 169 8.55 -11.33 -18.63
CA ALA A 169 8.89 -12.66 -18.11
C ALA A 169 7.73 -13.63 -18.34
N ASP A 170 8.05 -14.93 -18.41
CA ASP A 170 7.08 -15.98 -18.67
C ASP A 170 5.91 -15.92 -17.67
N SER A 171 4.69 -16.12 -18.17
CA SER A 171 3.45 -16.13 -17.36
C SER A 171 3.06 -14.80 -16.68
N LEU A 172 3.55 -13.67 -17.18
CA LEU A 172 3.07 -12.33 -16.80
C LEU A 172 2.12 -11.74 -17.85
N GLY A 173 1.39 -10.69 -17.46
CA GLY A 173 0.41 -10.04 -18.32
C GLY A 173 -0.98 -9.93 -17.68
N PRO A 174 -2.03 -9.60 -18.46
CA PRO A 174 -3.39 -9.49 -17.95
C PRO A 174 -3.90 -10.86 -17.49
N VAL A 175 -4.66 -10.86 -16.39
CA VAL A 175 -5.24 -12.06 -15.79
C VAL A 175 -6.67 -12.20 -16.31
N SER A 176 -6.97 -13.29 -17.01
CA SER A 176 -8.33 -13.64 -17.41
C SER A 176 -9.17 -13.93 -16.18
N LEU A 177 -10.22 -13.13 -15.96
CA LEU A 177 -11.24 -13.48 -14.96
C LEU A 177 -12.14 -14.56 -15.56
N PRO A 178 -12.37 -15.69 -14.87
CA PRO A 178 -13.38 -16.65 -15.33
C PRO A 178 -14.76 -15.97 -15.27
N GLY A 179 -15.39 -15.75 -16.43
CA GLY A 179 -16.79 -15.33 -16.53
C GLY A 179 -17.13 -14.07 -17.33
N SER A 180 -16.21 -13.46 -18.10
CA SER A 180 -16.54 -12.31 -18.97
C SER A 180 -16.91 -12.66 -20.41
N ASP A 181 -16.98 -13.95 -20.77
CA ASP A 181 -17.35 -14.39 -22.12
C ASP A 181 -18.86 -14.53 -22.34
N GLU A 182 -19.68 -14.25 -21.32
CA GLU A 182 -21.13 -14.18 -21.47
C GLU A 182 -21.56 -12.74 -21.23
N LEU A 183 -21.72 -11.97 -22.30
CA LEU A 183 -22.74 -10.92 -22.50
C LEU A 183 -22.35 -10.07 -23.72
N ASP A 184 -22.35 -10.69 -24.90
CA ASP A 184 -22.55 -10.00 -26.18
C ASP A 184 -23.49 -10.88 -27.04
N LEU A 185 -24.79 -10.78 -26.75
CA LEU A 185 -25.90 -11.20 -27.62
C LEU A 185 -26.87 -10.03 -27.79
#